data_AF-A0A672PAR1-F1
#
_entry.id   AF-A0A672PAR1-F1
#
_cell.length_a   1.000
_cell.length_b   1.000
_cell.length_c   1.000
_cell.angle_alpha   90.00
_cell.angle_beta   90.00
_cell.angle_gamma   90.00
#
_symmetry.space_group_name_H-M   'P 1'
#
loop_
_entity.id
_entity.type
_entity.pdbx_description
1 polymer ?
#
loop_
_entity_poly.entity_id
_entity_poly.type
_entity_poly.pdbx_seq_one_letter_code
_entity_poly.pdbx_strand_id
1 'polypeptide(L)'
;MAEEERNGSAEKLKEKANNYFKDKDYENAIKYYTDALELNPSNAVYYSNRSLAYLRTECYGYALGDATRALELDKNYIKGYYRRATSNMALGKFKAALKDYETVVRVRPNDKDAKMKYQECNKIVKQKAFERAIASDELKRSVVDSLDIENMIEKYLRI
;
A
#
# COMPACT_ATOMS: atom_id res chain seq x y z
N MET A 1 -2.25 -25.80 27.95
CA MET A 1 -3.44 -26.63 27.64
C MET A 1 -4.54 -25.82 26.96
N ALA A 2 -5.33 -24.98 27.65
CA ALA A 2 -6.44 -24.25 27.01
C ALA A 2 -6.02 -23.25 25.91
N GLU A 3 -4.92 -22.51 26.10
CA GLU A 3 -4.39 -21.57 25.11
C GLU A 3 -3.78 -22.28 23.89
N GLU A 4 -3.21 -23.45 24.13
CA GLU A 4 -2.60 -24.31 23.11
C GLU A 4 -3.67 -24.95 22.22
N GLU A 5 -4.80 -25.36 22.80
CA GLU A 5 -5.99 -25.82 22.08
C GLU A 5 -6.65 -24.71 21.26
N ARG A 6 -6.71 -23.48 21.80
CA ARG A 6 -7.19 -22.30 21.06
C ARG A 6 -6.29 -21.99 19.87
N ASN A 7 -4.97 -22.01 20.06
CA ASN A 7 -4.00 -21.81 18.99
C ASN A 7 -4.11 -22.91 17.93
N GLY A 8 -4.22 -24.17 18.33
CA GLY A 8 -4.44 -25.28 17.40
C GLY A 8 -5.75 -25.15 16.60
N SER A 9 -6.81 -24.63 17.23
CA SER A 9 -8.09 -24.36 16.55
C SER A 9 -7.99 -23.19 15.57
N ALA A 10 -7.28 -22.12 15.94
CA ALA A 10 -7.00 -20.98 15.06
C ALA A 10 -6.19 -21.37 13.82
N GLU A 11 -5.19 -22.25 13.99
CA GLU A 11 -4.40 -22.77 12.87
C GLU A 11 -5.26 -23.59 11.89
N LYS A 12 -6.20 -24.41 12.38
CA LYS A 12 -7.16 -25.14 11.53
C LYS A 12 -8.08 -24.19 10.74
N LEU A 13 -8.56 -23.11 11.37
CA LEU A 13 -9.36 -22.09 10.70
C LEU A 13 -8.55 -21.36 9.62
N LYS A 14 -7.29 -21.01 9.92
CA LYS A 14 -6.35 -20.45 8.92
C LYS A 14 -6.11 -21.42 7.76
N GLU A 15 -5.97 -22.72 8.00
CA GLU A 15 -5.83 -23.70 6.92
C GLU A 15 -7.08 -23.80 6.05
N LYS A 16 -8.26 -23.80 6.67
CA LYS A 16 -9.53 -23.74 5.95
C LYS A 16 -9.65 -22.48 5.10
N ALA A 17 -9.30 -21.32 5.67
CA ALA A 17 -9.24 -20.05 4.96
C ALA A 17 -8.26 -20.07 3.77
N ASN A 18 -7.09 -20.69 3.95
CA ASN A 18 -6.11 -20.86 2.86
C ASN A 18 -6.69 -21.70 1.70
N ASN A 19 -7.50 -22.72 2.00
CA ASN A 19 -8.13 -23.55 0.97
C ASN A 19 -9.17 -22.75 0.17
N TYR A 20 -10.10 -22.06 0.85
CA TYR A 20 -11.04 -21.15 0.18
C TYR A 20 -10.31 -20.08 -0.65
N PHE A 21 -9.21 -19.54 -0.13
CA PHE A 21 -8.39 -18.57 -0.87
C PHE A 21 -7.80 -19.18 -2.16
N LYS A 22 -7.32 -20.42 -2.13
CA LYS A 22 -6.81 -21.13 -3.33
C LYS A 22 -7.92 -21.37 -4.35
N ASP A 23 -9.12 -21.66 -3.87
CA ASP A 23 -10.32 -21.85 -4.68
C ASP A 23 -10.91 -20.53 -5.20
N LYS A 24 -10.25 -19.39 -4.90
CA LYS A 24 -10.65 -18.02 -5.23
C LYS A 24 -11.97 -17.56 -4.57
N ASP A 25 -12.45 -18.30 -3.58
CA ASP A 25 -13.55 -17.91 -2.72
C ASP A 25 -13.00 -17.01 -1.59
N TYR A 26 -12.78 -15.75 -1.94
CA TYR A 26 -12.14 -14.80 -1.04
C TYR A 26 -13.05 -14.38 0.11
N GLU A 27 -14.37 -14.40 -0.08
CA GLU A 27 -15.34 -14.03 0.96
C GLU A 27 -15.31 -15.04 2.12
N ASN A 28 -15.37 -16.34 1.80
CA ASN A 28 -15.22 -17.37 2.83
C ASN A 28 -13.81 -17.38 3.41
N ALA A 29 -12.77 -17.12 2.61
CA ALA A 29 -11.41 -16.98 3.15
C ALA A 29 -11.33 -15.86 4.19
N ILE A 30 -11.90 -14.68 3.92
CA ILE A 30 -11.95 -13.54 4.86
C ILE A 30 -12.66 -13.94 6.14
N LYS A 31 -13.81 -14.62 6.03
CA LYS A 31 -14.57 -15.10 7.19
C LYS A 31 -13.72 -16.01 8.08
N TYR A 32 -13.13 -17.07 7.52
CA TYR A 32 -12.35 -18.01 8.30
C TYR A 32 -11.04 -17.43 8.86
N TYR A 33 -10.40 -16.47 8.19
CA TYR A 33 -9.29 -15.71 8.79
C TYR A 33 -9.76 -14.83 9.95
N THR A 34 -10.98 -14.29 9.87
CA THR A 34 -11.56 -13.49 10.95
C THR A 34 -11.84 -14.37 12.17
N ASP A 35 -12.46 -15.54 11.97
CA ASP A 35 -12.66 -16.52 13.04
C ASP A 35 -11.32 -16.96 13.66
N ALA A 36 -10.27 -17.15 12.85
CA ALA A 36 -8.93 -17.47 13.36
C ALA A 36 -8.34 -16.32 14.21
N LEU A 37 -8.59 -15.07 13.83
CA LEU A 37 -8.16 -13.88 14.57
C LEU A 37 -8.95 -13.65 15.86
N GLU A 38 -10.21 -14.06 15.94
CA GLU A 38 -10.99 -14.05 17.18
C GLU A 38 -10.39 -14.99 18.22
N LEU A 39 -9.84 -16.14 17.78
CA LEU A 39 -9.17 -17.09 18.65
C LEU A 39 -7.73 -16.68 19.00
N ASN A 40 -6.99 -16.11 18.05
CA ASN A 40 -5.63 -15.61 18.27
C ASN A 40 -5.40 -14.28 17.52
N PRO A 41 -5.64 -13.14 18.20
CA PRO A 41 -5.52 -11.80 17.61
C PRO A 41 -4.08 -11.30 17.55
N SER A 42 -3.09 -12.08 17.98
CA SER A 42 -1.68 -11.68 18.01
C SER A 42 -0.86 -12.30 16.89
N ASN A 43 -1.48 -13.06 15.98
CA ASN A 43 -0.79 -13.71 14.88
C ASN A 43 -0.71 -12.83 13.62
N ALA A 44 0.48 -12.32 13.33
CA ALA A 44 0.75 -11.47 12.15
C ALA A 44 0.41 -12.17 10.81
N VAL A 45 0.53 -13.49 10.74
CA VAL A 45 0.26 -14.26 9.52
C VAL A 45 -1.21 -14.16 9.13
N TYR A 46 -2.12 -14.22 10.11
CA TYR A 46 -3.56 -14.22 9.85
C TYR A 46 -4.00 -12.87 9.27
N TYR A 47 -3.56 -11.77 9.89
CA TYR A 47 -3.77 -10.43 9.36
C TYR A 47 -3.21 -10.28 7.94
N SER A 48 -1.98 -10.73 7.68
CA SER A 48 -1.40 -10.59 6.34
C SER A 48 -2.09 -11.44 5.28
N ASN A 49 -2.66 -12.59 5.66
CA ASN A 49 -3.40 -13.44 4.71
C ASN A 49 -4.80 -12.87 4.46
N ARG A 50 -5.48 -12.37 5.49
CA ARG A 50 -6.76 -11.66 5.33
C ARG A 50 -6.61 -10.36 4.54
N SER A 51 -5.52 -9.62 4.76
CA SER A 51 -5.13 -8.47 3.93
C SER A 51 -5.01 -8.84 2.45
N LEU A 52 -4.42 -9.99 2.14
CA LEU A 52 -4.35 -10.47 0.75
C LEU A 52 -5.73 -10.79 0.19
N ALA A 53 -6.62 -11.42 0.97
CA ALA A 53 -7.98 -11.68 0.55
C ALA A 53 -8.75 -10.38 0.27
N TYR A 54 -8.61 -9.37 1.14
CA TYR A 54 -9.15 -8.03 0.88
C TYR A 54 -8.57 -7.36 -0.37
N LEU A 55 -7.28 -7.55 -0.69
CA LEU A 55 -6.72 -7.07 -1.95
C LEU A 55 -7.37 -7.74 -3.18
N ARG A 56 -7.76 -9.01 -3.07
CA ARG A 56 -8.42 -9.75 -4.14
C ARG A 56 -9.88 -9.35 -4.35
N THR A 57 -10.52 -8.82 -3.31
CA THR A 57 -11.89 -8.28 -3.36
C THR A 57 -11.91 -6.74 -3.41
N GLU A 58 -10.79 -6.12 -3.77
CA GLU A 58 -10.65 -4.65 -3.94
C GLU A 58 -10.99 -3.82 -2.69
N CYS A 59 -11.01 -4.46 -1.52
CA CYS A 59 -11.25 -3.86 -0.22
C CYS A 59 -9.96 -3.21 0.32
N TYR A 60 -9.39 -2.25 -0.43
CA TYR A 60 -8.03 -1.74 -0.21
C TYR A 60 -7.82 -1.08 1.16
N GLY A 61 -8.85 -0.44 1.72
CA GLY A 61 -8.80 0.15 3.07
C GLY A 61 -8.62 -0.90 4.16
N TYR A 62 -9.42 -1.96 4.13
CA TYR A 62 -9.28 -3.10 5.06
C TYR A 62 -7.95 -3.82 4.86
N ALA A 63 -7.54 -4.02 3.60
CA ALA A 63 -6.24 -4.61 3.30
C ALA A 63 -5.07 -3.81 3.89
N LEU A 64 -5.12 -2.47 3.83
CA LEU A 64 -4.11 -1.58 4.40
C LEU A 64 -4.08 -1.69 5.94
N GLY A 65 -5.24 -1.72 6.58
CA GLY A 65 -5.37 -1.86 8.03
C GLY A 65 -4.76 -3.18 8.52
N ASP A 66 -5.17 -4.29 7.92
CA ASP A 66 -4.65 -5.62 8.27
C ASP A 66 -3.14 -5.75 8.01
N ALA A 67 -2.64 -5.23 6.89
CA ALA A 67 -1.20 -5.26 6.60
C ALA A 67 -0.40 -4.43 7.61
N THR A 68 -0.95 -3.30 8.06
CA THR A 68 -0.33 -2.47 9.10
C THR A 68 -0.32 -3.21 10.42
N ARG A 69 -1.44 -3.84 10.81
CA ARG A 69 -1.54 -4.62 12.03
C ARG A 69 -0.57 -5.81 12.05
N ALA A 70 -0.40 -6.49 10.92
CA ALA A 70 0.60 -7.56 10.79
C ALA A 70 2.02 -7.06 11.10
N LEU A 71 2.37 -5.85 10.66
CA LEU A 71 3.69 -5.25 10.90
C LEU A 71 3.86 -4.65 12.30
N GLU A 72 2.77 -4.26 12.96
CA GLU A 72 2.80 -3.91 14.38
C GLU A 72 3.13 -5.11 15.26
N LEU A 73 2.59 -6.28 14.90
CA LEU A 73 2.82 -7.55 15.59
C LEU A 73 4.19 -8.15 15.28
N ASP A 74 4.60 -8.15 14.00
CA ASP A 74 5.92 -8.61 13.57
C ASP A 74 6.51 -7.65 12.53
N LYS A 75 7.43 -6.80 13.00
CA LYS A 75 8.15 -5.83 12.16
C LYS A 75 9.09 -6.47 11.15
N ASN A 76 9.45 -7.74 11.30
CA ASN A 76 10.31 -8.47 10.37
C ASN A 76 9.51 -9.26 9.33
N TYR A 77 8.18 -9.21 9.39
CA TYR A 77 7.32 -9.97 8.51
C TYR A 77 7.23 -9.35 7.12
N ILE A 78 8.15 -9.77 6.23
CA ILE A 78 8.33 -9.20 4.88
C ILE A 78 7.04 -9.25 4.03
N LYS A 79 6.20 -10.29 4.19
CA LYS A 79 4.91 -10.35 3.49
C LYS A 79 3.98 -9.20 3.91
N GLY A 80 4.02 -8.76 5.17
CA GLY A 80 3.26 -7.61 5.65
C GLY A 80 3.61 -6.32 4.92
N TYR A 81 4.91 -6.04 4.72
CA TYR A 81 5.37 -4.89 3.92
C TYR A 81 4.85 -4.97 2.49
N TYR A 82 4.94 -6.15 1.88
CA TYR A 82 4.48 -6.34 0.52
C TYR A 82 2.96 -6.13 0.38
N ARG A 83 2.15 -6.61 1.34
CA ARG A 83 0.70 -6.35 1.37
C ARG A 83 0.42 -4.86 1.54
N ARG A 84 1.07 -4.20 2.50
CA ARG A 84 0.88 -2.78 2.78
C ARG A 84 1.26 -1.90 1.59
N ALA A 85 2.36 -2.23 0.91
CA ALA A 85 2.79 -1.56 -0.31
C ALA A 85 1.72 -1.67 -1.41
N THR A 86 1.21 -2.88 -1.63
CA THR A 86 0.19 -3.14 -2.65
C THR A 86 -1.13 -2.42 -2.33
N SER A 87 -1.56 -2.40 -1.07
CA SER A 87 -2.75 -1.64 -0.65
C SER A 87 -2.56 -0.14 -0.84
N ASN A 88 -1.40 0.41 -0.48
CA ASN A 88 -1.07 1.82 -0.72
C ASN A 88 -1.02 2.15 -2.21
N MET A 89 -0.52 1.23 -3.04
CA MET A 89 -0.50 1.38 -4.50
C MET A 89 -1.91 1.52 -5.07
N ALA A 90 -2.82 0.62 -4.67
CA ALA A 90 -4.22 0.65 -5.10
C ALA A 90 -4.97 1.91 -4.61
N LEU A 91 -4.62 2.42 -3.42
CA LEU A 91 -5.17 3.66 -2.86
C LEU A 91 -4.52 4.94 -3.43
N GLY A 92 -3.61 4.82 -4.39
CA GLY A 92 -2.90 5.97 -4.98
C GLY A 92 -1.86 6.63 -4.07
N LYS A 93 -1.50 6.00 -2.94
CA LYS A 93 -0.50 6.46 -1.98
C LYS A 93 0.91 6.01 -2.38
N PHE A 94 1.33 6.38 -3.59
CA PHE A 94 2.53 5.83 -4.25
C PHE A 94 3.83 6.03 -3.47
N LYS A 95 4.03 7.18 -2.82
CA LYS A 95 5.24 7.43 -2.00
C LYS A 95 5.33 6.47 -0.81
N ALA A 96 4.20 6.17 -0.17
CA ALA A 96 4.14 5.22 0.94
C ALA A 96 4.39 3.78 0.45
N ALA A 97 3.79 3.41 -0.69
CA ALA A 97 4.02 2.12 -1.33
C ALA A 97 5.50 1.91 -1.69
N LEU A 98 6.17 2.93 -2.24
CA LEU A 98 7.56 2.86 -2.66
C LEU A 98 8.50 2.54 -1.49
N LYS A 99 8.29 3.17 -0.33
CA LYS A 99 9.08 2.91 0.89
C LYS A 99 8.97 1.46 1.37
N ASP A 100 7.77 0.89 1.30
CA ASP A 100 7.56 -0.51 1.68
C ASP A 100 8.18 -1.46 0.65
N TYR A 101 8.02 -1.20 -0.66
CA TYR A 101 8.67 -2.01 -1.69
C TYR A 101 10.20 -1.95 -1.63
N GLU A 102 10.78 -0.78 -1.32
CA GLU A 102 12.22 -0.64 -1.09
C GLU A 102 12.70 -1.55 0.05
N THR A 103 11.94 -1.60 1.15
CA THR A 103 12.23 -2.49 2.27
C THR A 103 12.21 -3.95 1.84
N VAL A 104 11.21 -4.37 1.04
CA VAL A 104 11.11 -5.74 0.53
C VAL A 104 12.28 -6.08 -0.38
N VAL A 105 12.63 -5.22 -1.34
CA VAL A 105 13.73 -5.44 -2.28
C VAL A 105 15.08 -5.51 -1.57
N ARG A 106 15.28 -4.68 -0.53
CA ARG A 106 16.50 -4.71 0.29
C ARG A 106 16.68 -6.05 1.00
N VAL A 107 15.61 -6.62 1.55
CA VAL A 107 15.67 -7.91 2.27
C VAL A 107 15.69 -9.10 1.31
N ARG A 108 15.00 -8.99 0.16
CA ARG A 108 14.90 -10.04 -0.86
C ARG A 108 15.41 -9.55 -2.21
N PRO A 109 16.74 -9.34 -2.35
CA PRO A 109 17.31 -8.79 -3.58
C PRO A 109 17.20 -9.74 -4.78
N ASN A 110 16.88 -11.01 -4.59
CA ASN A 110 16.71 -11.97 -5.69
C ASN A 110 15.24 -12.20 -6.07
N ASP A 111 14.30 -11.57 -5.36
CA ASP A 111 12.88 -11.64 -5.66
C ASP A 111 12.57 -10.75 -6.87
N LYS A 112 12.38 -11.38 -8.03
CA LYS A 112 12.08 -10.71 -9.30
C LYS A 112 10.78 -9.92 -9.24
N ASP A 113 9.78 -10.45 -8.54
CA ASP A 113 8.46 -9.82 -8.45
C ASP A 113 8.53 -8.56 -7.57
N ALA A 114 9.26 -8.62 -6.45
CA ALA A 114 9.50 -7.44 -5.62
C ALA A 114 10.24 -6.33 -6.39
N LYS A 115 11.26 -6.68 -7.17
CA LYS A 115 11.97 -5.72 -8.02
C LYS A 115 11.06 -5.08 -9.06
N MET A 116 10.24 -5.88 -9.75
CA MET A 116 9.31 -5.40 -10.75
C MET A 116 8.32 -4.39 -10.15
N LYS A 117 7.72 -4.71 -9.00
CA LYS A 117 6.79 -3.81 -8.31
C LYS A 117 7.45 -2.54 -7.78
N TYR A 118 8.66 -2.64 -7.26
CA TYR A 118 9.44 -1.47 -6.88
C TYR A 118 9.69 -0.54 -8.07
N GLN A 119 10.11 -1.09 -9.22
CA GLN A 119 10.39 -0.32 -10.43
C GLN A 119 9.12 0.35 -10.97
N GLU A 120 8.01 -0.38 -11.03
CA GLU A 120 6.70 0.14 -11.44
C GLU A 120 6.26 1.29 -10.53
N CYS A 121 6.31 1.09 -9.22
CA CYS A 121 5.97 2.12 -8.24
C CYS A 121 6.86 3.36 -8.37
N ASN A 122 8.18 3.17 -8.51
CA ASN A 122 9.15 4.25 -8.68
C ASN A 122 8.89 5.05 -9.97
N LYS A 123 8.54 4.37 -11.06
CA LYS A 123 8.17 5.01 -12.33
C LYS A 123 6.96 5.93 -12.13
N ILE A 124 5.91 5.44 -11.47
CA ILE A 124 4.69 6.23 -11.21
C ILE A 124 4.99 7.42 -10.29
N VAL A 125 5.80 7.24 -9.25
CA VAL A 125 6.20 8.34 -8.37
C VAL A 125 6.96 9.43 -9.15
N LYS A 126 7.88 9.05 -10.02
CA LYS A 126 8.63 9.99 -10.88
C LYS A 126 7.73 10.69 -11.89
N GLN A 127 6.84 9.97 -12.55
CA GLN A 127 5.88 10.54 -13.50
C GLN A 127 4.98 11.58 -12.82
N LYS A 128 4.40 11.25 -11.66
CA LYS A 128 3.56 12.19 -10.90
C LYS A 128 4.32 13.41 -10.39
N ALA A 129 5.59 13.23 -10.01
CA ALA A 129 6.45 14.35 -9.62
C ALA A 129 6.72 15.29 -10.81
N PHE A 130 6.97 14.71 -11.99
CA PHE A 130 7.19 15.45 -13.23
C PHE A 130 5.94 16.20 -13.70
N GLU A 131 4.78 15.53 -13.73
CA GLU A 131 3.48 16.14 -14.04
C GLU A 131 3.19 17.33 -13.14
N ARG A 132 3.46 17.20 -11.83
CA ARG A 132 3.28 18.28 -10.87
C ARG A 132 4.24 19.45 -11.10
N ALA A 133 5.48 19.17 -11.53
CA ALA A 133 6.44 20.22 -11.85
C ALA A 133 6.02 21.03 -13.07
N ILE A 134 5.60 20.36 -14.16
CA ILE A 134 5.10 21.03 -15.37
C ILE A 134 3.87 21.89 -15.06
N ALA A 135 2.87 21.31 -14.38
CA ALA A 135 1.65 22.05 -14.04
C ALA A 135 1.94 23.29 -13.18
N SER A 136 2.96 23.23 -12.30
CA SER A 136 3.39 24.39 -11.52
C SER A 136 4.06 25.46 -12.38
N ASP A 137 4.79 25.09 -13.42
CA ASP A 137 5.49 26.04 -14.29
C ASP A 137 4.54 26.69 -15.31
N GLU A 138 3.56 25.96 -15.83
CA GLU A 138 2.48 26.53 -16.65
C GLU A 138 1.64 27.55 -15.88
N LEU A 139 1.29 27.25 -14.62
CA LEU A 139 0.56 28.20 -13.76
C LEU A 139 1.37 29.48 -13.52
N LYS A 140 2.69 29.36 -13.33
CA LYS A 140 3.58 30.54 -13.17
C LYS A 140 3.62 31.39 -14.44
N ARG A 141 3.74 30.77 -15.62
CA ARG A 141 3.72 31.49 -16.90
C ARG A 141 2.39 32.22 -17.11
N SER A 142 1.27 31.54 -16.91
CA SER A 142 -0.06 32.16 -17.04
C SER A 142 -0.27 33.38 -16.14
N VAL A 143 0.25 33.37 -14.91
CA VAL A 143 0.16 34.54 -14.01
C VAL A 143 1.07 35.68 -14.50
N VAL A 144 2.28 35.39 -14.96
CA VAL A 144 3.19 36.39 -15.51
C VAL A 144 2.63 37.01 -16.80
N ASP A 145 2.05 36.19 -17.67
CA ASP A 145 1.43 36.64 -18.92
C ASP A 145 0.18 37.51 -18.67
N SER A 146 -0.48 37.35 -17.51
CA SER A 146 -1.62 38.19 -17.10
C SER A 146 -1.21 39.52 -16.45
N LEU A 147 0.06 39.66 -16.05
CA LEU A 147 0.60 40.89 -15.50
C LEU A 147 1.10 41.74 -16.67
N ASP A 148 0.38 42.83 -16.96
CA ASP A 148 0.73 43.77 -18.02
C ASP A 148 1.88 44.69 -17.55
N ILE A 149 3.08 44.13 -17.46
CA ILE A 149 4.27 44.78 -16.88
C ILE A 149 4.68 46.01 -17.70
N GLU A 150 4.45 45.99 -19.02
CA GLU A 150 4.72 47.15 -19.89
C GLU A 150 3.91 48.38 -19.46
N ASN A 151 2.61 48.21 -19.17
CA ASN A 151 1.74 49.28 -18.69
C ASN A 151 2.10 49.73 -17.26
N MET A 152 2.64 48.84 -16.44
CA MET A 152 3.13 49.20 -15.10
C MET A 152 4.40 50.05 -15.15
N ILE A 153 5.29 49.81 -16.12
CA ILE A 153 6.56 50.54 -16.25
C ILE A 153 6.34 51.94 -16.86
N GLU A 154 5.44 52.10 -17.84
CA GLU A 154 5.14 53.41 -18.43
C GLU A 154 4.62 54.43 -17.41
N LYS A 155 3.89 53.98 -16.39
CA LYS A 155 3.37 54.85 -15.32
C LYS A 155 4.45 55.45 -14.43
N TYR A 156 5.62 54.81 -14.33
CA TYR A 156 6.73 55.26 -13.48
C TYR A 156 7.80 56.06 -14.24
N LEU A 157 7.80 56.03 -15.59
CA LEU A 157 8.77 56.76 -16.42
C LEU A 157 8.23 58.09 -16.98
N ARG A 158 6.97 58.45 -16.73
CA ARG A 158 6.44 59.81 -16.97
C ARG A 158 6.70 60.70 -15.76
N ILE A 159 7.95 61.14 -15.58
CA ILE A 159 8.32 62.32 -14.77
C ILE A 159 9.06 63.28 -15.68
#